data_AF-A0A527GMS7-F1
#
_entry.id   AF-A0A527GMS7-F1
#
_cell.length_a   1.000
_cell.length_b   1.000
_cell.length_c   1.000
_cell.angle_alpha   90.00
_cell.angle_beta   90.00
_cell.angle_gamma   90.00
#
_symmetry.space_group_name_H-M   'P 1'
#
loop_
_entity.id
_entity.type
_entity.pdbx_description
1 polymer ?
#
loop_
_entity_poly.entity_id
_entity_poly.type
_entity_poly.pdbx_seq_one_letter_code
_entity_poly.pdbx_strand_id
1 'polypeptide(L)'
;MIRQNRETYARFERQVRDIPEVVECYEVTGSSDYHLKFIVENMEKYNEIVETFLGTPFGVEKYFTYVVTRTAKDEQNVRVSSELMSRRASD
;
A
#
# COMPACT_ATOMS: atom_id res chain seq x y z
N MET A 1 -4.18 -18.32 19.57
CA MET A 1 -3.18 -18.75 18.58
C MET A 1 -2.52 -17.51 17.96
N ILE A 2 -1.48 -16.93 18.58
CA ILE A 2 -0.94 -15.61 18.18
C ILE A 2 0.39 -15.71 17.41
N ARG A 3 0.99 -16.91 17.35
CA ARG A 3 2.34 -17.09 16.79
C ARG A 3 2.36 -17.19 15.25
N GLN A 4 1.33 -17.78 14.64
CA GLN A 4 1.26 -17.91 13.18
C GLN A 4 1.03 -16.58 12.44
N ASN A 5 0.41 -15.58 13.07
CA ASN A 5 0.11 -14.32 12.38
C ASN A 5 1.38 -13.48 12.12
N ARG A 6 2.30 -13.43 13.10
CA ARG A 6 3.51 -12.59 13.00
C ARG A 6 4.51 -13.07 11.96
N GLU A 7 4.67 -14.39 11.81
CA GLU A 7 5.54 -14.97 10.78
C GLU A 7 4.99 -14.76 9.37
N THR A 8 3.67 -14.84 9.22
CA THR A 8 2.97 -14.53 7.95
C THR A 8 3.17 -13.07 7.55
N TYR A 9 2.92 -12.11 8.45
CA TYR A 9 3.15 -10.69 8.18
C TYR A 9 4.62 -10.39 7.87
N ALA A 10 5.56 -10.91 8.66
CA ALA A 10 6.99 -10.70 8.41
C ALA A 10 7.48 -11.34 7.09
N ARG A 11 6.80 -12.37 6.60
CA ARG A 11 7.08 -12.96 5.28
C ARG A 11 6.51 -12.10 4.16
N PHE A 12 5.25 -11.66 4.29
CA PHE A 12 4.64 -10.71 3.36
C PHE A 12 5.49 -9.44 3.21
N GLU A 13 5.89 -8.82 4.33
CA GLU A 13 6.71 -7.60 4.33
C GLU A 13 8.08 -7.78 3.69
N ARG A 14 8.70 -8.97 3.83
CA ARG A 14 9.97 -9.23 3.14
C ARG A 14 9.75 -9.34 1.64
N GLN A 15 8.73 -10.07 1.23
CA GLN A 15 8.46 -10.33 -0.17
C GLN A 15 7.99 -9.07 -0.91
N VAL A 16 7.18 -8.23 -0.27
CA VAL A 16 6.71 -6.99 -0.89
C VAL A 16 7.86 -6.00 -1.13
N ARG A 17 8.89 -6.00 -0.25
CA ARG A 17 10.10 -5.18 -0.43
C ARG A 17 10.93 -5.61 -1.65
N ASP A 18 10.79 -6.85 -2.09
CA ASP A 18 11.49 -7.38 -3.25
C ASP A 18 10.76 -7.07 -4.58
N ILE A 19 9.56 -6.47 -4.53
CA ILE A 19 8.80 -6.05 -5.72
C ILE A 19 9.12 -4.56 -6.00
N PRO A 20 9.93 -4.25 -7.02
CA PRO A 20 10.36 -2.87 -7.30
C PRO A 20 9.22 -1.94 -7.70
N GLU A 21 8.14 -2.48 -8.27
CA GLU A 21 6.95 -1.73 -8.63
C GLU A 21 6.17 -1.22 -7.41
N VAL A 22 6.31 -1.87 -6.24
CA VAL A 22 5.67 -1.42 -5.00
C VAL A 22 6.47 -0.26 -4.41
N VAL A 23 5.94 0.95 -4.58
CA VAL A 23 6.60 2.19 -4.15
C VAL A 23 6.19 2.62 -2.75
N GLU A 24 5.02 2.20 -2.27
CA GLU A 24 4.56 2.45 -0.90
C GLU A 24 3.80 1.23 -0.37
N CYS A 25 4.00 0.89 0.90
CA CYS A 25 3.29 -0.19 1.59
C CYS A 25 3.12 0.20 3.06
N TYR A 26 1.87 0.27 3.51
CA TYR A 26 1.52 0.66 4.87
C TYR A 26 0.67 -0.42 5.52
N GLU A 27 1.01 -0.81 6.74
CA GLU A 27 0.07 -1.51 7.61
C GLU A 27 -1.04 -0.53 8.02
N VAL A 28 -2.29 -0.93 7.88
CA VAL A 28 -3.45 -0.05 8.14
C VAL A 28 -4.45 -0.74 9.05
N THR A 29 -5.18 0.06 9.83
CA THR A 29 -6.34 -0.44 10.58
C THR A 29 -7.58 -0.31 9.71
N GLY A 30 -8.39 -1.37 9.58
CA GLY A 30 -9.64 -1.30 8.83
C GLY A 30 -10.04 -2.64 8.21
N SER A 31 -10.59 -2.60 7.00
CA SER A 31 -11.07 -3.77 6.26
C SER A 31 -9.95 -4.61 5.62
N SER A 32 -8.72 -4.12 5.64
CA SER A 32 -7.54 -4.76 5.04
C SER A 32 -6.34 -4.58 5.97
N ASP A 33 -5.39 -5.52 5.97
CA ASP A 33 -4.17 -5.44 6.78
C ASP A 33 -3.15 -4.43 6.21
N TYR A 34 -3.10 -4.30 4.87
CA TYR A 34 -2.15 -3.41 4.19
C TYR A 34 -2.80 -2.56 3.09
N HIS A 35 -2.26 -1.37 2.90
CA HIS A 35 -2.51 -0.50 1.75
C HIS A 35 -1.22 -0.31 0.95
N LEU A 36 -1.28 -0.59 -0.35
CA LEU A 36 -0.12 -0.57 -1.25
C LEU A 36 -0.35 0.42 -2.38
N LYS A 37 0.70 1.16 -2.75
CA LYS A 37 0.81 1.90 -4.01
C LYS A 37 1.90 1.22 -4.84
N PHE A 38 1.55 0.82 -6.05
CA PHE A 38 2.52 0.31 -7.02
C PHE A 38 2.34 0.99 -8.37
N ILE A 39 3.44 1.08 -9.12
CA ILE A 39 3.49 1.77 -10.42
C ILE A 39 3.94 0.75 -11.46
N VAL A 40 3.18 0.65 -12.54
CA VAL A 40 3.46 -0.25 -13.67
C VAL A 40 3.34 0.50 -14.99
N GLU A 41 4.00 -0.02 -16.01
CA GLU A 41 4.00 0.55 -17.35
C GLU A 41 2.68 0.32 -18.13
N ASN A 42 1.95 -0.76 -17.82
CA ASN A 42 0.74 -1.16 -18.55
C ASN A 42 -0.15 -2.11 -17.71
N MET A 43 -1.30 -2.48 -18.27
CA MET A 43 -2.30 -3.32 -17.60
C MET A 43 -1.88 -4.79 -17.53
N GLU A 44 -1.05 -5.25 -18.47
CA GLU A 44 -0.47 -6.58 -18.45
C GLU A 44 0.40 -6.75 -17.20
N LYS A 45 1.29 -5.79 -16.94
CA LYS A 45 2.14 -5.79 -15.74
C LYS A 45 1.33 -5.62 -14.45
N TYR A 46 0.25 -4.83 -14.48
CA TYR A 46 -0.70 -4.78 -13.36
C TYR A 46 -1.27 -6.17 -13.02
N ASN A 47 -1.71 -6.92 -14.03
CA ASN A 47 -2.29 -8.25 -13.82
C ASN A 47 -1.24 -9.23 -13.27
N GLU A 48 -0.01 -9.22 -13.79
CA GLU A 48 1.09 -10.04 -13.27
C GLU A 48 1.35 -9.78 -11.77
N ILE A 49 1.35 -8.51 -11.36
CA ILE A 49 1.54 -8.14 -9.94
C ILE A 49 0.38 -8.64 -9.09
N VAL A 50 -0.85 -8.45 -9.54
CA VAL A 50 -2.05 -8.91 -8.83
C VAL A 50 -2.05 -10.44 -8.69
N GLU A 51 -1.72 -11.17 -9.75
CA GLU A 51 -1.57 -12.62 -9.72
C GLU A 51 -0.46 -13.06 -8.76
N THR A 52 0.65 -12.32 -8.71
CA THR A 52 1.74 -12.56 -7.76
C THR A 52 1.27 -12.45 -6.31
N PHE A 53 0.45 -11.44 -5.99
CA PHE A 53 -0.12 -11.27 -4.65
C PHE A 53 -1.11 -12.37 -4.27
N LEU A 54 -1.93 -12.82 -5.22
CA LEU A 54 -2.87 -13.92 -5.01
C LEU A 54 -2.18 -15.28 -4.89
N GLY A 55 -1.06 -15.44 -5.59
CA GLY A 55 -0.28 -16.67 -5.61
C GLY A 55 0.55 -16.90 -4.35
N THR A 56 1.10 -18.11 -4.24
CA THR A 56 2.18 -18.36 -3.28
C THR A 56 3.45 -17.68 -3.79
N PRO A 57 4.20 -16.98 -2.93
CA PRO A 57 4.17 -17.09 -1.49
C PRO A 57 3.24 -16.13 -0.75
N PHE A 58 2.70 -15.09 -1.40
CA PHE A 58 1.96 -14.02 -0.73
C PHE A 58 0.64 -14.49 -0.11
N GLY A 59 -0.15 -15.28 -0.85
CA GLY A 59 -1.37 -15.90 -0.35
C GLY A 59 -2.41 -14.88 0.14
N VAL A 60 -2.51 -13.72 -0.53
CA VAL A 60 -3.48 -12.68 -0.20
C VAL A 60 -4.89 -13.21 -0.49
N GLU A 61 -5.75 -13.27 0.52
CA GLU A 61 -7.12 -13.81 0.37
C GLU A 61 -8.02 -12.87 -0.45
N LYS A 62 -7.90 -11.55 -0.23
CA LYS A 62 -8.73 -10.52 -0.84
C LYS A 62 -7.93 -9.26 -1.09
N TYR A 63 -8.18 -8.60 -2.22
CA TYR A 63 -7.58 -7.32 -2.57
C TYR A 63 -8.63 -6.40 -3.19
N PHE A 64 -8.44 -5.10 -3.00
CA PHE A 64 -9.22 -4.05 -3.63
C PHE A 64 -8.23 -3.06 -4.24
N THR A 65 -8.36 -2.80 -5.55
CA THR A 65 -7.45 -1.94 -6.28
C THR A 65 -8.20 -0.79 -6.94
N TYR A 66 -7.50 0.34 -7.03
CA TYR A 66 -7.94 1.52 -7.75
C TYR A 66 -6.84 1.93 -8.71
N VAL A 67 -7.22 2.23 -9.96
CA VAL A 67 -6.28 2.81 -10.93
C VAL A 67 -6.38 4.32 -10.84
N VAL A 68 -5.25 4.98 -10.57
CA VAL A 68 -5.19 6.44 -10.55
C VAL A 68 -5.26 6.96 -11.98
N THR A 69 -6.40 7.57 -12.33
CA THR A 69 -6.63 8.14 -13.69
C THR A 69 -6.16 9.58 -13.82
N ARG A 70 -6.12 10.32 -12.70
CA ARG A 70 -5.62 11.68 -12.63
C ARG A 70 -5.06 11.98 -11.25
N THR A 71 -3.81 12.41 -11.21
CA THR A 71 -3.19 12.91 -9.96
C THR A 71 -3.61 14.35 -9.74
N ALA A 72 -4.40 14.61 -8.69
CA ALA A 72 -4.73 15.97 -8.29
C ALA A 72 -3.58 16.64 -7.53
N LYS A 73 -2.85 15.87 -6.72
CA LYS A 73 -1.70 16.30 -5.91
C LYS A 73 -0.90 15.06 -5.50
N ASP A 74 0.43 15.13 -5.59
CA ASP A 74 1.34 14.10 -5.07
C ASP A 74 2.57 14.80 -4.46
N GLU A 75 2.57 14.98 -3.14
CA GLU A 75 3.65 15.61 -2.37
C GLU A 75 4.11 14.65 -1.29
N GLN A 76 5.28 14.06 -1.47
CA GLN A 76 5.89 13.17 -0.49
C GLN A 76 6.68 14.02 0.52
N ASN A 77 6.44 13.81 1.83
CA ASN A 77 7.09 14.48 2.97
C ASN A 77 6.68 15.94 3.25
N VAL A 78 5.38 16.21 3.36
CA VAL A 78 4.88 17.50 3.85
C VAL A 78 5.22 17.66 5.34
N ARG A 79 6.12 18.58 5.67
CA ARG A 79 6.31 19.03 7.04
C ARG A 79 5.13 19.90 7.43
N VAL A 80 4.30 19.41 8.35
CA VAL A 80 3.23 20.24 8.93
C VAL A 80 3.90 21.25 9.88
N SER A 81 4.02 22.50 9.44
CA SER A 81 4.36 23.60 10.35
C SER A 81 3.17 23.90 11.26
N SER A 82 3.43 24.29 12.50
CA SER A 82 2.41 24.60 13.51
C SER A 82 1.40 25.68 13.07
N GLU A 83 1.75 26.52 12.10
CA GLU A 83 0.85 27.52 11.51
C GLU A 83 -0.33 26.94 10.72
N LEU A 84 -0.22 25.72 10.16
CA LEU A 84 -1.30 25.07 9.43
C LEU A 84 -2.46 24.60 10.35
N MET A 85 -2.18 24.35 11.63
CA MET A 85 -3.19 23.96 12.62
C MET A 85 -4.08 25.14 13.04
N SER A 86 -3.54 26.37 13.02
CA SER A 86 -4.28 27.57 13.43
C SER A 86 -5.29 28.06 12.39
N ARG A 87 -5.10 27.75 11.11
CA ARG A 87 -5.99 28.24 10.02
C ARG A 87 -7.31 27.48 9.91
N ARG A 88 -7.45 26.32 10.55
CA ARG A 88 -8.70 25.51 10.55
C ARG A 88 -9.64 25.79 11.72
N ALA A 89 -9.24 26.58 12.71
CA ALA A 89 -10.06 26.90 13.88
C ALA A 89 -10.85 28.22 13.72
N SER A 90 -10.83 28.84 12.54
CA SER A 90 -11.46 30.14 12.28
C SER A 90 -12.40 30.12 11.07
N ASP A 91 -12.68 28.94 10.51
CA ASP A 91 -13.74 28.69 9.51
C ASP A 91 -14.84 27.81 10.13
#